data_AF-A0A4Q6ES67-F1
#
_entry.id   AF-A0A4Q6ES67-F1
#
_cell.length_a   1.000
_cell.length_b   1.000
_cell.length_c   1.000
_cell.angle_alpha   90.00
_cell.angle_beta   90.00
_cell.angle_gamma   90.00
#
_symmetry.space_group_name_H-M   'P 1'
#
loop_
_entity.id
_entity.type
_entity.pdbx_description
1 polymer ?
#
loop_
_entity_poly.entity_id
_entity_poly.type
_entity_poly.pdbx_seq_one_letter_code
_entity_poly.pdbx_strand_id
1 'polypeptide(L)'
;MERAQKPINEVEKIPEGAQERYQLFTHQIEHETDTQNQKIIYHVISQSFFFGAYSSLMNAPKEAKNPLYSMQQDVLLWALPIAAVCIAFLTYASIVASLLHVKELTHNYNDQFRGTPDSLPEIAGNGFLRGLGRLSTYGLPAVIILAWIVILGVQVSQTINGSAAPL
;
A
#
# COMPACT_ATOMS: atom_id res chain seq x y z
N MET A 1 -55.78 -31.61 -13.24
CA MET A 1 -54.68 -30.66 -13.53
C MET A 1 -53.71 -30.74 -12.37
N GLU A 2 -52.81 -31.71 -12.46
CA GLU A 2 -51.84 -32.05 -11.43
C GLU A 2 -50.58 -31.20 -11.67
N ARG A 3 -50.28 -30.26 -10.77
CA ARG A 3 -49.04 -29.48 -10.85
C ARG A 3 -47.90 -30.42 -10.47
N ALA A 4 -47.12 -30.82 -11.47
CA ALA A 4 -45.87 -31.54 -11.27
C ALA A 4 -44.97 -30.74 -10.31
N GLN A 5 -44.80 -31.27 -9.11
CA GLN A 5 -43.92 -30.73 -8.10
C GLN A 5 -42.48 -31.04 -8.55
N LYS A 6 -41.80 -30.03 -9.08
CA LYS A 6 -40.40 -30.13 -9.51
C LYS A 6 -39.57 -30.61 -8.30
N PRO A 7 -38.88 -31.77 -8.39
CA PRO A 7 -38.19 -32.33 -7.24
C PRO A 7 -37.10 -31.36 -6.75
N ILE A 8 -37.14 -31.05 -5.45
CA ILE A 8 -36.26 -30.11 -4.74
C ILE A 8 -34.88 -30.75 -4.47
N ASN A 9 -34.36 -31.59 -5.37
CA ASN A 9 -33.16 -32.40 -5.12
C ASN A 9 -32.25 -32.51 -6.35
N GLU A 10 -32.19 -31.48 -7.17
CA GLU A 10 -31.00 -31.26 -8.00
C GLU A 10 -30.14 -30.25 -7.25
N VAL A 11 -29.49 -30.72 -6.18
CA VAL A 11 -28.29 -30.04 -5.68
C VAL A 11 -27.35 -30.05 -6.86
N GLU A 12 -27.29 -28.91 -7.53
CA GLU A 12 -26.42 -28.68 -8.67
C GLU A 12 -25.03 -29.11 -8.25
N LYS A 13 -24.60 -30.27 -8.76
CA LYS A 13 -23.38 -30.93 -8.30
C LYS A 13 -22.25 -29.97 -8.58
N ILE A 14 -21.72 -29.37 -7.51
CA ILE A 14 -20.46 -28.63 -7.56
C ILE A 14 -19.46 -29.53 -8.29
N PRO A 15 -18.84 -29.07 -9.39
CA PRO A 15 -17.92 -29.91 -10.16
C PRO A 15 -16.87 -30.51 -9.24
N GLU A 16 -16.54 -31.80 -9.40
CA GLU A 16 -15.50 -32.45 -8.59
C GLU A 16 -14.20 -31.62 -8.65
N GLY A 17 -13.69 -31.22 -7.49
CA GLY A 17 -12.51 -30.34 -7.34
C GLY A 17 -12.77 -28.84 -7.38
N ALA A 18 -14.00 -28.35 -7.63
CA ALA A 18 -14.30 -26.92 -7.60
C ALA A 18 -14.22 -26.32 -6.18
N GLN A 19 -14.55 -27.10 -5.15
CA GLN A 19 -14.40 -26.69 -3.75
C GLN A 19 -12.93 -26.56 -3.33
N GLU A 20 -12.07 -27.49 -3.74
CA GLU A 20 -10.62 -27.42 -3.51
C GLU A 20 -9.99 -26.22 -4.23
N ARG A 21 -10.37 -25.98 -5.49
CA ARG A 21 -9.93 -24.80 -6.24
C ARG A 21 -10.39 -23.51 -5.56
N TYR A 22 -11.64 -23.43 -5.14
CA TYR A 22 -12.16 -22.27 -4.40
C TYR A 22 -11.38 -22.01 -3.11
N GLN A 23 -11.07 -23.05 -2.33
CA GLN A 23 -10.24 -22.93 -1.13
C GLN A 23 -8.83 -22.44 -1.45
N LEU A 24 -8.21 -22.95 -2.53
CA LEU A 24 -6.89 -22.51 -2.99
C LEU A 24 -6.89 -21.02 -3.36
N PHE A 25 -7.88 -20.57 -4.14
CA PHE A 25 -8.01 -19.17 -4.54
C PHE A 25 -8.26 -18.25 -3.33
N THR A 26 -9.13 -18.67 -2.41
CA THR A 26 -9.42 -17.91 -1.18
C THR A 26 -8.15 -17.76 -0.34
N HIS A 27 -7.41 -18.85 -0.14
CA HIS A 27 -6.17 -18.84 0.62
C HIS A 27 -5.09 -17.96 -0.01
N GLN A 28 -4.97 -17.97 -1.34
CA GLN A 28 -4.04 -17.09 -2.05
C GLN A 28 -4.41 -15.61 -1.90
N ILE A 29 -5.69 -15.28 -1.95
CA ILE A 29 -6.18 -13.90 -1.78
C ILE A 29 -5.97 -13.41 -0.35
N GLU A 30 -6.25 -14.25 0.66
CA GLU A 30 -5.97 -13.96 2.07
C GLU A 30 -4.48 -13.69 2.27
N HIS A 31 -3.61 -14.56 1.74
CA HIS A 31 -2.16 -14.42 1.86
C HIS A 31 -1.62 -13.13 1.22
N GLU A 32 -2.11 -12.77 0.02
CA GLU A 32 -1.74 -11.52 -0.64
C GLU A 32 -2.25 -10.30 0.14
N THR A 33 -3.45 -10.37 0.71
CA THR A 33 -4.03 -9.29 1.54
C THR A 33 -3.21 -9.08 2.82
N ASP A 34 -2.80 -10.15 3.49
CA ASP A 34 -1.94 -10.08 4.68
C ASP A 34 -0.56 -9.51 4.34
N THR A 35 0.02 -9.95 3.22
CA THR A 35 1.30 -9.43 2.73
C THR A 35 1.21 -7.94 2.42
N GLN A 36 0.10 -7.47 1.82
CA GLN A 36 -0.13 -6.04 1.59
C GLN A 36 -0.26 -5.28 2.91
N ASN A 37 -1.02 -5.79 3.87
CA ASN A 37 -1.18 -5.14 5.17
C ASN A 37 0.17 -5.01 5.90
N GLN A 38 0.99 -6.07 5.90
CA GLN A 38 2.34 -6.02 6.46
C GLN A 38 3.22 -4.95 5.78
N LYS A 39 3.19 -4.86 4.44
CA LYS A 39 3.93 -3.82 3.70
C LYS A 39 3.50 -2.41 4.12
N ILE A 40 2.20 -2.16 4.30
CA ILE A 40 1.68 -0.88 4.78
C ILE A 40 2.17 -0.59 6.20
N ILE A 41 2.13 -1.58 7.10
CA ILE A 41 2.61 -1.42 8.48
C ILE A 41 4.10 -1.06 8.49
N TYR A 42 4.93 -1.81 7.76
CA TYR A 42 6.37 -1.52 7.64
C TYR A 42 6.63 -0.15 7.01
N HIS A 43 5.81 0.25 6.03
CA HIS A 43 5.87 1.58 5.47
C HIS A 43 5.65 2.64 6.55
N VAL A 44 4.54 2.59 7.29
CA VAL A 44 4.22 3.57 8.34
C VAL A 44 5.31 3.63 9.42
N ILE A 45 5.82 2.48 9.86
CA ILE A 45 6.89 2.41 10.86
C ILE A 45 8.15 3.10 10.34
N SER A 46 8.61 2.77 9.13
CA SER A 46 9.80 3.38 8.54
C SER A 46 9.67 4.89 8.41
N GLN A 47 8.51 5.37 7.98
CA GLN A 47 8.26 6.79 7.76
C GLN A 47 8.18 7.56 9.08
N SER A 48 7.58 6.96 10.11
CA SER A 48 7.58 7.51 11.47
C SER A 48 9.00 7.66 12.03
N PHE A 49 9.87 6.67 11.76
CA PHE A 49 11.29 6.77 12.10
C PHE A 49 11.98 7.94 11.37
N PHE A 50 11.78 8.09 10.06
CA PHE A 50 12.35 9.21 9.31
C PHE A 50 11.86 10.57 9.81
N PHE A 51 10.56 10.73 10.08
CA PHE A 51 10.03 11.96 10.65
C PHE A 51 10.59 12.25 12.04
N GLY A 52 10.71 11.23 12.89
CA GLY A 52 11.33 11.35 14.20
C GLY A 52 12.80 11.78 14.12
N ALA A 53 13.57 11.15 13.24
CA ALA A 53 14.97 11.50 13.01
C ALA A 53 15.11 12.93 12.46
N TYR A 54 14.29 13.31 11.48
CA TYR A 54 14.28 14.64 10.89
C TYR A 54 13.90 15.73 11.93
N SER A 55 12.86 15.50 12.71
CA SER A 55 12.43 16.41 13.78
C SER A 55 13.52 16.58 14.85
N SER A 56 14.15 15.48 15.27
CA SER A 56 15.28 15.51 16.21
C SER A 56 16.43 16.36 15.67
N LEU A 57 16.75 16.19 14.39
CA LEU A 57 17.83 16.94 13.73
C LEU A 57 17.53 18.43 13.57
N MET A 58 16.27 18.78 13.28
CA MET A 58 15.81 20.16 13.18
C MET A 58 15.81 20.89 14.53
N ASN A 59 15.63 20.15 15.63
CA ASN A 59 15.67 20.68 16.99
C ASN A 59 17.08 20.66 17.62
N ALA A 60 18.07 20.09 16.94
CA ALA A 60 19.44 20.06 17.44
C ALA A 60 20.05 21.49 17.45
N PRO A 61 20.95 21.81 18.40
CA PRO A 61 21.60 23.12 18.47
C PRO A 61 22.32 23.47 17.15
N LYS A 62 22.13 24.70 16.66
CA LYS A 62 22.74 25.18 15.40
C LYS A 62 24.26 25.30 15.50
N GLU A 63 24.78 25.57 16.68
CA GLU A 63 26.22 25.60 16.95
C GLU A 63 26.65 24.20 17.39
N ALA A 64 27.12 23.41 16.44
CA ALA A 64 27.75 22.14 16.76
C ALA A 64 28.97 22.39 17.67
N LYS A 65 29.09 21.67 18.79
CA LYS A 65 30.28 21.70 19.65
C LYS A 65 31.60 21.40 18.90
N ASN A 66 31.51 20.80 17.72
CA ASN A 66 32.63 20.50 16.83
C ASN A 66 32.20 20.75 15.37
N PRO A 67 32.99 21.49 14.56
CA PRO A 67 32.69 21.76 13.15
C PRO A 67 32.57 20.52 12.26
N LEU A 68 33.11 19.36 12.67
CA LEU A 68 32.86 18.08 11.97
C LEU A 68 31.40 17.65 12.04
N TYR A 69 30.69 17.95 13.14
CA TYR A 69 29.30 17.55 13.32
C TYR A 69 28.32 18.46 12.58
N SER A 70 28.66 19.74 12.33
CA SER A 70 27.78 20.63 11.56
C SER A 70 27.66 20.18 10.11
N MET A 71 28.77 19.78 9.48
CA MET A 71 28.75 19.26 8.11
C MET A 71 27.94 17.96 8.00
N GLN A 72 28.05 17.07 9.00
CA GLN A 72 27.27 15.83 9.04
C GLN A 72 25.78 16.09 9.23
N GLN A 73 25.42 17.07 10.07
CA GLN A 73 24.04 17.50 10.29
C GLN A 73 23.41 18.05 9.02
N ASP A 74 24.12 18.91 8.27
CA ASP A 74 23.63 19.44 7.00
C ASP A 74 23.40 18.35 5.96
N VAL A 75 24.33 17.39 5.86
CA VAL A 75 24.17 16.25 4.94
C VAL A 75 22.97 15.38 5.35
N LEU A 76 22.80 15.08 6.64
CA LEU A 76 21.66 14.30 7.12
C LEU A 76 20.32 15.01 6.91
N LEU A 77 20.27 16.33 7.04
CA LEU A 77 19.07 17.13 6.79
C LEU A 77 18.57 16.96 5.36
N TRP A 78 19.45 16.73 4.39
CA TRP A 78 19.09 16.43 3.01
C TRP A 78 18.90 14.93 2.74
N ALA A 79 19.78 14.10 3.29
CA ALA A 79 19.77 12.66 3.03
C ALA A 79 18.51 11.98 3.60
N LEU A 80 18.04 12.39 4.79
CA LEU A 80 16.87 11.79 5.43
C LEU A 80 15.58 11.95 4.61
N PRO A 81 15.16 13.17 4.20
CA PRO A 81 13.99 13.34 3.35
C PRO A 81 14.11 12.61 2.00
N ILE A 82 15.28 12.66 1.36
CA ILE A 82 15.51 11.97 0.07
C ILE A 82 15.34 10.46 0.24
N ALA A 83 15.99 9.87 1.25
CA ALA A 83 15.86 8.45 1.54
C ALA A 83 14.41 8.06 1.87
N ALA A 84 13.71 8.90 2.63
CA ALA A 84 12.32 8.66 2.99
C ALA A 84 11.40 8.65 1.76
N VAL A 85 11.56 9.60 0.82
CA VAL A 85 10.84 9.62 -0.46
C VAL A 85 11.13 8.38 -1.29
N CYS A 86 12.41 8.00 -1.43
CA CYS A 86 12.80 6.82 -2.21
C CYS A 86 12.14 5.55 -1.67
N ILE A 87 12.21 5.34 -0.34
CA ILE A 87 11.59 4.18 0.32
C ILE A 87 10.06 4.22 0.17
N ALA A 88 9.46 5.41 0.29
CA ALA A 88 8.03 5.56 0.13
C ALA A 88 7.56 5.22 -1.29
N PHE A 89 8.30 5.69 -2.30
CA PHE A 89 8.01 5.40 -3.69
C PHE A 89 8.18 3.90 -4.02
N LEU A 90 9.26 3.27 -3.56
CA LEU A 90 9.49 1.84 -3.74
C LEU A 90 8.39 0.99 -3.09
N THR A 91 7.97 1.37 -1.88
CA THR A 91 6.90 0.66 -1.17
C THR A 91 5.56 0.85 -1.86
N TYR A 92 5.26 2.08 -2.32
CA TYR A 92 4.07 2.37 -3.09
C TYR A 92 4.00 1.53 -4.38
N ALA A 93 5.10 1.45 -5.13
CA ALA A 93 5.18 0.60 -6.32
C ALA A 93 4.95 -0.88 -5.99
N SER A 94 5.50 -1.39 -4.88
CA SER A 94 5.30 -2.77 -4.42
C SER A 94 3.83 -3.06 -4.05
N ILE A 95 3.15 -2.11 -3.42
CA ILE A 95 1.72 -2.20 -3.09
C ILE A 95 0.89 -2.23 -4.38
N VAL A 96 1.16 -1.33 -5.32
CA VAL A 96 0.48 -1.28 -6.62
C VAL A 96 0.68 -2.60 -7.38
N ALA A 97 1.90 -3.14 -7.40
CA ALA A 97 2.21 -4.40 -8.08
C ALA A 97 1.43 -5.59 -7.49
N SER A 98 1.36 -5.72 -6.16
CA SER A 98 0.58 -6.79 -5.52
C SER A 98 -0.93 -6.65 -5.81
N LEU A 99 -1.45 -5.42 -5.89
CA LEU A 99 -2.86 -5.21 -6.26
C LEU A 99 -3.15 -5.56 -7.72
N LEU A 100 -2.23 -5.29 -8.63
CA LEU A 100 -2.34 -5.74 -10.03
C LEU A 100 -2.37 -7.27 -10.10
N HIS A 101 -1.52 -7.94 -9.34
CA HIS A 101 -1.49 -9.40 -9.27
C HIS A 101 -2.81 -9.99 -8.75
N VAL A 102 -3.37 -9.43 -7.68
CA VAL A 102 -4.69 -9.85 -7.15
C VAL A 102 -5.81 -9.60 -8.16
N LYS A 103 -5.75 -8.49 -8.91
CA LYS A 103 -6.75 -8.18 -9.96
C LYS A 103 -6.68 -9.19 -11.10
N GLU A 104 -5.47 -9.55 -11.53
CA GLU A 104 -5.23 -10.57 -12.54
C GLU A 104 -5.72 -11.95 -12.06
N LEU A 105 -5.43 -12.32 -10.81
CA LEU A 105 -5.88 -13.57 -10.20
C LEU A 105 -7.41 -13.65 -10.13
N THR A 106 -8.07 -12.54 -9.76
CA THR A 106 -9.54 -12.44 -9.73
C THR A 106 -10.13 -12.52 -11.14
N HIS A 107 -9.47 -11.94 -12.13
CA HIS A 107 -9.94 -12.00 -13.52
C HIS A 107 -9.84 -13.42 -14.08
N ASN A 108 -8.70 -14.09 -13.85
CA ASN A 108 -8.48 -15.47 -14.27
C ASN A 108 -9.46 -16.44 -13.57
N TYR A 109 -9.79 -16.19 -12.30
CA TYR A 109 -10.85 -16.92 -11.61
C TYR A 109 -12.22 -16.73 -12.28
N ASN A 110 -12.64 -15.48 -12.50
CA ASN A 110 -13.93 -15.19 -13.12
C ASN A 110 -14.06 -15.73 -14.54
N ASP A 111 -12.97 -15.77 -15.31
CA ASP A 111 -12.98 -16.33 -16.66
C ASP A 111 -13.00 -17.87 -16.67
N GLN A 112 -12.32 -18.52 -15.70
CA GLN A 112 -12.37 -19.98 -15.55
C GLN A 112 -13.71 -20.51 -15.02
N PHE A 113 -14.42 -19.72 -14.23
CA PHE A 113 -15.70 -20.14 -13.62
C PHE A 113 -16.93 -19.48 -14.26
N ARG A 114 -16.76 -18.80 -15.39
CA ARG A 114 -17.85 -18.21 -16.19
C ARG A 114 -18.84 -19.30 -16.61
N GLY A 115 -20.05 -19.28 -16.02
CA GLY A 115 -21.12 -20.26 -16.30
C GLY A 115 -21.17 -21.45 -15.34
N THR A 116 -20.38 -21.45 -14.27
CA THR A 116 -20.55 -22.39 -13.15
C THR A 116 -21.70 -21.91 -12.27
N PRO A 117 -22.49 -22.80 -11.68
CA PRO A 117 -23.73 -22.40 -11.01
C PRO A 117 -23.53 -21.55 -9.76
N ASP A 118 -24.55 -20.76 -9.42
CA ASP A 118 -24.72 -19.81 -8.30
C ASP A 118 -24.34 -20.32 -6.89
N SER A 119 -23.83 -21.54 -6.76
CA SER A 119 -23.46 -22.20 -5.51
C SER A 119 -22.14 -21.72 -4.87
N LEU A 120 -21.26 -21.03 -5.60
CA LEU A 120 -20.01 -20.51 -5.06
C LEU A 120 -20.17 -19.02 -4.73
N PRO A 121 -19.99 -18.61 -3.45
CA PRO A 121 -20.14 -17.22 -3.07
C PRO A 121 -19.12 -16.37 -3.82
N GLU A 122 -19.54 -15.19 -4.28
CA GLU A 122 -18.63 -14.23 -4.90
C GLU A 122 -17.47 -13.96 -3.92
N ILE A 123 -16.25 -14.32 -4.35
CA ILE A 123 -15.00 -14.04 -3.63
C ILE A 123 -14.80 -12.50 -3.45
N ALA A 124 -15.58 -11.72 -4.19
CA ALA A 124 -15.63 -10.27 -4.13
C ALA A 124 -16.74 -9.78 -3.16
N GLY A 125 -16.39 -9.59 -1.89
CA GLY A 125 -17.24 -8.85 -0.95
C GLY A 125 -17.66 -7.45 -1.47
N ASN A 126 -18.71 -6.90 -0.87
CA ASN A 126 -19.42 -5.67 -1.24
C ASN A 126 -18.52 -4.53 -1.78
N GLY A 127 -18.83 -4.01 -2.98
CA GLY A 127 -17.99 -3.07 -3.74
C GLY A 127 -17.62 -1.77 -3.02
N PHE A 128 -18.47 -1.32 -2.08
CA PHE A 128 -18.21 -0.14 -1.25
C PHE A 128 -17.07 -0.36 -0.24
N LEU A 129 -17.05 -1.50 0.46
CA LEU A 129 -15.95 -1.87 1.37
C LEU A 129 -14.64 -2.06 0.60
N ARG A 130 -14.71 -2.60 -0.62
CA ARG A 130 -13.56 -2.66 -1.55
C ARG A 130 -13.03 -1.28 -1.93
N GLY A 131 -13.90 -0.29 -2.12
CA GLY A 131 -13.53 1.09 -2.43
C GLY A 131 -12.81 1.77 -1.26
N LEU A 132 -13.36 1.64 -0.05
CA LEU A 132 -12.78 2.18 1.18
C LEU A 132 -11.43 1.53 1.52
N GLY A 133 -11.32 0.21 1.38
CA GLY A 133 -10.04 -0.50 1.57
C GLY A 133 -8.98 -0.02 0.60
N ARG A 134 -9.32 0.13 -0.69
CA ARG A 134 -8.39 0.70 -1.68
C ARG A 134 -7.99 2.12 -1.35
N LEU A 135 -8.92 2.96 -0.89
CA LEU A 135 -8.64 4.35 -0.57
C LEU A 135 -7.63 4.45 0.59
N SER A 136 -7.74 3.62 1.63
CA SER A 136 -6.76 3.63 2.72
C SER A 136 -5.40 3.11 2.26
N THR A 137 -5.38 2.04 1.45
CA THR A 137 -4.15 1.43 0.93
C THR A 137 -3.37 2.37 -0.01
N TYR A 138 -4.05 3.13 -0.86
CA TYR A 138 -3.40 4.09 -1.77
C TYR A 138 -3.19 5.47 -1.15
N GLY A 139 -4.14 5.93 -0.34
CA GLY A 139 -4.13 7.29 0.20
C GLY A 139 -2.98 7.49 1.17
N LEU A 140 -2.70 6.51 2.03
CA LEU A 140 -1.71 6.66 3.08
C LEU A 140 -0.27 6.85 2.53
N PRO A 141 0.27 5.98 1.64
CA PRO A 141 1.60 6.21 1.08
C PRO A 141 1.67 7.49 0.23
N ALA A 142 0.60 7.81 -0.52
CA ALA A 142 0.57 9.02 -1.34
C ALA A 142 0.68 10.29 -0.50
N VAL A 143 -0.06 10.37 0.62
CA VAL A 143 0.03 11.49 1.56
C VAL A 143 1.43 11.62 2.17
N ILE A 144 2.07 10.50 2.51
CA ILE A 144 3.44 10.51 3.05
C ILE A 144 4.45 11.01 2.02
N ILE A 145 4.38 10.54 0.77
CA ILE A 145 5.23 11.02 -0.32
C ILE A 145 5.05 12.53 -0.50
N LEU A 146 3.81 13.01 -0.53
CA LEU A 146 3.50 14.44 -0.65
C LEU A 146 4.10 15.25 0.51
N ALA A 147 3.99 14.75 1.75
CA ALA A 147 4.56 15.41 2.91
C ALA A 147 6.09 15.59 2.78
N TRP A 148 6.81 14.57 2.35
CA TRP A 148 8.25 14.67 2.14
C TRP A 148 8.64 15.56 0.95
N ILE A 149 7.87 15.54 -0.13
CA ILE A 149 8.08 16.46 -1.26
C ILE A 149 7.93 17.91 -0.81
N VAL A 150 6.93 18.21 0.03
CA VAL A 150 6.74 19.56 0.58
C VAL A 150 7.93 19.95 1.46
N ILE A 151 8.39 19.07 2.34
CA ILE A 151 9.58 19.33 3.18
C ILE A 151 10.81 19.62 2.32
N LEU A 152 11.08 18.80 1.31
CA LEU A 152 12.18 19.01 0.37
C LEU A 152 12.03 20.32 -0.40
N GLY A 153 10.83 20.64 -0.88
CA GLY A 153 10.56 21.89 -1.60
C GLY A 153 10.81 23.13 -0.75
N VAL A 154 10.41 23.08 0.52
CA VAL A 154 10.70 24.15 1.50
C VAL A 154 12.21 24.27 1.72
N GLN A 155 12.91 23.15 1.88
CA GLN A 155 14.36 23.13 2.12
C GLN A 155 15.14 23.68 0.91
N VAL A 156 14.78 23.28 -0.31
CA VAL A 156 15.34 23.85 -1.55
C VAL A 156 15.11 25.36 -1.63
N SER A 157 13.89 25.81 -1.35
CA SER A 157 13.55 27.23 -1.36
C SER A 157 14.39 28.03 -0.36
N GLN A 158 14.59 27.50 0.85
CA GLN A 158 15.43 28.15 1.86
C GLN A 158 16.90 28.21 1.44
N THR A 159 17.44 27.16 0.83
CA THR A 159 18.83 27.16 0.34
C THR A 159 19.05 28.16 -0.80
N ILE A 160 18.11 28.24 -1.75
CA ILE A 160 18.18 29.20 -2.86
C ILE A 160 18.08 30.64 -2.33
N ASN A 161 17.11 30.92 -1.48
CA ASN A 161 16.90 32.26 -0.92
C ASN A 161 18.03 32.67 0.05
N GLY A 162 18.58 31.72 0.81
CA GLY A 162 19.72 31.95 1.69
C GLY A 162 21.01 32.25 0.93
N SER A 163 21.18 31.69 -0.27
CA SER A 163 22.32 32.02 -1.15
C SER A 163 22.20 33.39 -1.83
N ALA A 164 21.03 34.02 -1.80
CA ALA A 164 20.76 35.34 -2.41
C ALA A 164 20.90 36.52 -1.43
N ALA A 165 21.19 36.26 -0.15
CA ALA A 165 21.49 37.31 0.81
C ALA A 165 22.92 37.83 0.59
N PRO A 166 23.13 39.10 0.19
CA PRO A 166 24.47 39.68 0.13
C PRO A 166 25.03 39.82 1.55
N LEU A 167 26.27 39.37 1.73
CA LEU A 167 27.13 39.74 2.86
C LEU A 167 27.37 41.25 2.89
#